data_AF-A0A3D9CA74-F1
#
_entry.id   AF-A0A3D9CA74-F1
#
_cell.length_a   1.000
_cell.length_b   1.000
_cell.length_c   1.000
_cell.angle_alpha   90.00
_cell.angle_beta   90.00
_cell.angle_gamma   90.00
#
_symmetry.space_group_name_H-M   'P 1'
#
loop_
_entity.id
_entity.type
_entity.pdbx_description
1 polymer ?
#
loop_
_entity_poly.entity_id
_entity_poly.type
_entity_poly.pdbx_seq_one_letter_code
_entity_poly.pdbx_strand_id
1 'polypeptide(L)'
;MSHFTKDTILVIEKILTKDIVNIVDEVMLENNFTLAHSSSFFHFEDTDPESDVDDSKTILIETLEEALKMFEEFKGHPTGGSYSYNMHWGYNEHGQKLGYEILVAFLSFDNKNIEAVILYVSDDIFEKAYEKELKKVFAEINKRTKVIAATQTTDYYQADYHEIDIIEEILSGNIPAKYEYKFTE
;
A
#
# COMPACT_ATOMS: atom_id res chain seq x y z
N MET A 1 -13.79 -18.41 6.18
CA MET A 1 -12.34 -18.59 6.07
C MET A 1 -11.73 -17.27 6.47
N SER A 2 -10.87 -17.24 7.48
CA SER A 2 -10.21 -15.99 7.89
C SER A 2 -9.37 -15.50 6.72
N HIS A 3 -9.64 -14.27 6.29
CA HIS A 3 -8.87 -13.58 5.27
C HIS A 3 -7.62 -13.06 5.95
N PHE A 4 -6.59 -13.90 6.04
CA PHE A 4 -5.29 -13.44 6.50
C PHE A 4 -4.69 -12.54 5.41
N THR A 5 -4.18 -11.38 5.80
CA THR A 5 -3.40 -10.51 4.94
C THR A 5 -1.95 -10.51 5.37
N LYS A 6 -1.08 -10.53 4.38
CA LYS A 6 0.34 -10.25 4.50
C LYS A 6 0.55 -8.80 4.16
N ASP A 7 1.10 -8.10 5.14
CA ASP A 7 1.27 -6.67 5.06
C ASP A 7 2.77 -6.41 4.95
N THR A 8 3.15 -5.68 3.91
CA THR A 8 4.51 -5.18 3.79
C THR A 8 4.49 -3.69 4.05
N ILE A 9 5.12 -3.28 5.15
CA ILE A 9 5.22 -1.88 5.57
C ILE A 9 6.58 -1.36 5.14
N LEU A 10 6.58 -0.25 4.41
CA LEU A 10 7.76 0.51 4.04
C LEU A 10 7.71 1.82 4.82
N VAL A 11 8.59 1.99 5.81
CA VAL A 11 8.78 3.28 6.49
C VAL A 11 9.80 4.09 5.71
N ILE A 12 9.45 5.29 5.31
CA ILE A 12 10.21 6.11 4.35
C ILE A 12 10.57 7.47 4.93
N GLU A 13 11.59 8.13 4.35
CA GLU A 13 11.80 9.56 4.60
C GLU A 13 10.56 10.35 4.15
N LYS A 14 10.22 11.39 4.92
CA LYS A 14 9.10 12.29 4.66
C LYS A 14 9.09 12.75 3.20
N ILE A 15 7.98 12.54 2.53
CA ILE A 15 7.78 12.86 1.13
C ILE A 15 6.35 13.32 0.88
N LEU A 16 6.16 14.23 -0.08
CA LEU A 16 4.82 14.69 -0.45
C LEU A 16 4.01 13.53 -1.04
N THR A 17 2.70 13.46 -0.73
CA THR A 17 1.79 12.42 -1.23
C THR A 17 1.91 12.23 -2.74
N LYS A 18 1.88 13.32 -3.49
CA LYS A 18 2.02 13.30 -4.95
C LYS A 18 3.26 12.53 -5.42
N ASP A 19 4.40 12.76 -4.79
CA ASP A 19 5.67 12.21 -5.25
C ASP A 19 5.75 10.71 -4.96
N ILE A 20 5.37 10.28 -3.75
CA ILE A 20 5.38 8.85 -3.41
C ILE A 20 4.30 8.08 -4.16
N VAL A 21 3.12 8.66 -4.38
CA VAL A 21 2.05 8.04 -5.16
C VAL A 21 2.49 7.83 -6.61
N ASN A 22 3.15 8.82 -7.23
CA ASN A 22 3.70 8.65 -8.57
C ASN A 22 4.76 7.55 -8.64
N ILE A 23 5.67 7.48 -7.65
CA ILE A 23 6.70 6.43 -7.58
C ILE A 23 6.05 5.04 -7.49
N VAL A 24 5.09 4.87 -6.58
CA VAL A 24 4.39 3.59 -6.41
C VAL A 24 3.64 3.22 -7.68
N ASP A 25 2.94 4.15 -8.31
CA ASP A 25 2.17 3.91 -9.52
C ASP A 25 3.04 3.50 -10.71
N GLU A 26 4.15 4.21 -10.95
CA GLU A 26 5.12 3.82 -11.97
C GLU A 26 5.62 2.39 -11.76
N VAL A 27 6.01 2.05 -10.52
CA VAL A 27 6.47 0.70 -10.20
C VAL A 27 5.36 -0.34 -10.39
N MET A 28 4.13 -0.05 -9.98
CA MET A 28 2.99 -0.94 -10.17
C MET A 28 2.73 -1.20 -11.66
N LEU A 29 2.67 -0.15 -12.47
CA LEU A 29 2.46 -0.25 -13.92
C LEU A 29 3.57 -1.05 -14.62
N GLU A 30 4.84 -0.82 -14.25
CA GLU A 30 6.00 -1.58 -14.76
C GLU A 30 5.94 -3.09 -14.41
N ASN A 31 5.16 -3.46 -13.40
CA ASN A 31 5.00 -4.84 -12.93
C ASN A 31 3.62 -5.43 -13.27
N ASN A 32 2.95 -4.89 -14.30
CA ASN A 32 1.66 -5.37 -14.84
C ASN A 32 0.46 -5.24 -13.89
N PHE A 33 0.53 -4.29 -12.97
CA PHE A 33 -0.63 -3.86 -12.21
C PHE A 33 -1.36 -2.74 -12.93
N THR A 34 -2.65 -2.62 -12.65
CA THR A 34 -3.51 -1.51 -13.11
C THR A 34 -4.34 -1.04 -11.94
N LEU A 35 -4.65 0.26 -11.84
CA LEU A 35 -5.57 0.77 -10.82
C LEU A 35 -6.87 -0.05 -10.81
N ALA A 36 -7.28 -0.46 -9.62
CA ALA A 36 -8.49 -1.26 -9.46
C ALA A 36 -9.72 -0.40 -9.73
N HIS A 37 -10.69 -1.01 -10.41
CA HIS A 37 -11.99 -0.45 -10.70
C HIS A 37 -13.03 -1.59 -10.72
N SER A 38 -14.31 -1.25 -10.89
CA SER A 38 -15.42 -2.20 -10.89
C SER A 38 -15.72 -2.79 -9.51
N SER A 39 -16.09 -1.88 -8.60
CA SER A 39 -16.35 -2.10 -7.17
C SER A 39 -15.11 -2.06 -6.28
N SER A 40 -14.13 -1.25 -6.66
CA SER A 40 -12.99 -0.90 -5.80
C SER A 40 -13.27 0.39 -5.03
N PHE A 41 -12.42 0.72 -4.06
CA PHE A 41 -12.58 1.91 -3.23
C PHE A 41 -11.31 2.75 -3.25
N PHE A 42 -11.51 4.07 -3.20
CA PHE A 42 -10.52 5.01 -2.72
C PHE A 42 -10.95 5.47 -1.33
N HIS A 43 -10.06 5.37 -0.36
CA HIS A 43 -10.20 5.93 0.97
C HIS A 43 -9.26 7.12 1.11
N PHE A 44 -9.75 8.21 1.67
CA PHE A 44 -9.00 9.41 2.00
C PHE A 44 -9.07 9.58 3.52
N GLU A 45 -7.90 9.72 4.15
CA GLU A 45 -7.80 9.97 5.60
C GLU A 45 -8.25 11.39 5.93
N ASP A 46 -8.54 11.66 7.21
CA ASP A 46 -8.79 13.02 7.68
C ASP A 46 -7.55 13.91 7.44
N THR A 47 -7.74 15.13 6.94
CA THR A 47 -6.65 16.08 6.74
C THR A 47 -6.25 16.84 8.00
N ASP A 48 -7.14 16.90 8.99
CA ASP A 48 -6.93 17.59 10.25
C ASP A 48 -7.57 16.81 11.41
N PRO A 49 -6.98 15.68 11.82
CA PRO A 49 -7.54 14.83 12.88
C PRO A 49 -7.59 15.50 14.27
N GLU A 50 -6.98 16.69 14.44
CA GLU A 50 -7.12 17.51 15.66
C GLU A 50 -8.37 18.42 15.62
N SER A 51 -9.02 18.54 14.46
CA SER A 51 -10.26 19.28 14.25
C SER A 51 -11.48 18.49 14.73
N ASP A 52 -12.55 19.22 15.09
CA ASP A 52 -13.87 18.63 15.36
C ASP A 52 -14.58 18.16 14.06
N VAL A 53 -13.99 18.41 12.89
CA VAL A 53 -14.56 18.10 11.57
C VAL A 53 -13.73 17.02 10.89
N ASP A 54 -14.26 15.79 10.90
CA ASP A 54 -13.74 14.65 10.15
C ASP A 54 -14.13 14.80 8.66
N ASP A 55 -13.12 15.00 7.80
CA ASP A 55 -13.29 15.09 6.35
C ASP A 55 -12.88 13.80 5.60
N SER A 56 -12.63 12.71 6.34
CA SER A 56 -12.35 11.40 5.75
C SER A 56 -13.51 10.93 4.87
N LYS A 57 -13.17 10.23 3.79
CA LYS A 57 -14.18 9.75 2.84
C LYS A 57 -13.75 8.47 2.15
N THR A 58 -14.74 7.67 1.80
CA THR A 58 -14.55 6.48 0.96
C THR A 58 -15.44 6.59 -0.27
N ILE A 59 -14.84 6.41 -1.45
CA ILE A 59 -15.50 6.58 -2.74
C ILE A 59 -15.45 5.24 -3.48
N LEU A 60 -16.62 4.73 -3.84
CA LEU A 60 -16.77 3.56 -4.71
C LEU A 60 -16.40 3.91 -6.15
N ILE A 61 -15.59 3.08 -6.78
CA ILE A 61 -15.13 3.25 -8.16
C ILE A 61 -15.67 2.11 -9.02
N GLU A 62 -16.43 2.47 -10.06
CA GLU A 62 -17.03 1.50 -10.97
C GLU A 62 -16.26 1.41 -12.29
N THR A 63 -15.67 2.52 -12.74
CA THR A 63 -14.98 2.64 -14.03
C THR A 63 -13.51 3.05 -13.90
N LEU A 64 -12.71 2.75 -14.93
CA LEU A 64 -11.32 3.17 -15.00
C LEU A 64 -11.18 4.70 -15.10
N GLU A 65 -12.11 5.39 -15.78
CA GLU A 65 -12.08 6.85 -15.89
C GLU A 65 -12.25 7.51 -14.51
N GLU A 66 -13.19 7.01 -13.71
CA GLU A 66 -13.36 7.42 -12.32
C GLU A 66 -12.12 7.12 -11.49
N ALA A 67 -11.53 5.93 -11.65
CA ALA A 67 -10.30 5.55 -10.95
C ALA A 67 -9.17 6.55 -11.22
N LEU A 68 -8.93 6.87 -12.50
CA LEU A 68 -7.89 7.81 -12.91
C LEU A 68 -8.15 9.24 -12.41
N LYS A 69 -9.41 9.68 -12.42
CA LYS A 69 -9.78 10.98 -11.87
C LYS A 69 -9.54 11.04 -10.37
N MET A 70 -10.01 10.04 -9.63
CA MET A 70 -9.83 9.98 -8.17
C MET A 70 -8.36 9.82 -7.78
N PHE A 71 -7.58 9.11 -8.59
CA PHE A 71 -6.14 8.99 -8.42
C PHE A 71 -5.41 10.34 -8.50
N GLU A 72 -5.78 11.20 -9.45
CA GLU A 72 -5.24 12.57 -9.52
C GLU A 72 -5.69 13.45 -8.34
N GLU A 73 -6.92 13.29 -7.85
CA GLU A 73 -7.37 13.96 -6.62
C GLU A 73 -6.59 13.46 -5.40
N PHE A 74 -6.36 12.15 -5.28
CA PHE A 74 -5.62 11.51 -4.19
C PHE A 74 -4.18 12.03 -4.06
N LYS A 75 -3.50 12.28 -5.18
CA LYS A 75 -2.15 12.88 -5.17
C LYS A 75 -2.09 14.24 -4.46
N GLY A 76 -3.21 14.96 -4.40
CA GLY A 76 -3.33 16.24 -3.69
C GLY A 76 -3.65 16.12 -2.21
N HIS A 77 -3.90 14.91 -1.70
CA HIS A 77 -4.37 14.69 -0.33
C HIS A 77 -3.20 14.52 0.66
N PRO A 78 -2.95 15.47 1.57
CA PRO A 78 -1.70 15.52 2.35
C PRO A 78 -1.54 14.37 3.34
N THR A 79 -2.64 13.79 3.83
CA THR A 79 -2.64 12.71 4.83
C THR A 79 -2.70 11.31 4.22
N GLY A 80 -2.84 11.22 2.90
CA GLY A 80 -2.88 9.95 2.18
C GLY A 80 -4.23 9.24 2.28
N GLY A 81 -4.20 7.98 2.70
CA GLY A 81 -5.33 7.04 2.57
C GLY A 81 -4.95 5.84 1.72
N SER A 82 -5.93 5.18 1.11
CA SER A 82 -5.68 3.91 0.44
C SER A 82 -6.51 3.68 -0.81
N TYR A 83 -5.97 2.87 -1.72
CA TYR A 83 -6.65 2.42 -2.92
C TYR A 83 -6.00 1.14 -3.46
N SER A 84 -6.73 0.42 -4.31
CA SER A 84 -6.31 -0.90 -4.79
C SER A 84 -5.72 -0.89 -6.20
N TYR A 85 -4.85 -1.87 -6.46
CA TYR A 85 -4.36 -2.25 -7.77
C TYR A 85 -4.76 -3.70 -8.09
N ASN A 86 -5.12 -3.96 -9.34
CA ASN A 86 -5.34 -5.30 -9.88
C ASN A 86 -4.14 -5.77 -10.69
N MET A 87 -3.66 -6.98 -10.42
CA MET A 87 -2.79 -7.72 -11.32
C MET A 87 -3.61 -8.72 -12.11
N HIS A 88 -3.43 -8.77 -13.43
CA HIS A 88 -3.98 -9.82 -14.29
C HIS A 88 -2.82 -10.60 -14.90
N TRP A 89 -2.81 -11.93 -14.76
CA TRP A 89 -1.81 -12.77 -15.44
C TRP A 89 -2.40 -13.81 -16.39
N GLY A 90 -3.72 -13.92 -16.51
CA GLY A 90 -4.35 -14.72 -17.55
C GLY A 90 -5.77 -15.16 -17.21
N TYR A 91 -6.17 -16.28 -17.81
CA TYR A 91 -7.46 -16.92 -17.57
C TYR A 91 -7.24 -18.41 -17.27
N ASN A 92 -8.07 -19.01 -16.43
CA ASN A 92 -8.06 -20.46 -16.24
C ASN A 92 -8.78 -21.19 -17.38
N GLU A 93 -8.80 -22.52 -17.32
CA GLU A 93 -9.45 -23.39 -18.31
C GLU A 93 -10.96 -23.15 -18.46
N HIS A 94 -11.59 -22.48 -17.48
CA HIS A 94 -13.00 -22.09 -17.50
C HIS A 94 -13.21 -20.64 -17.98
N GLY A 95 -12.16 -19.95 -18.43
CA GLY A 95 -12.22 -18.57 -18.87
C GLY A 95 -12.41 -17.56 -17.73
N GLN A 96 -12.17 -17.96 -16.48
CA GLN A 96 -12.20 -17.03 -15.35
C GLN A 96 -10.87 -16.27 -15.29
N LYS A 97 -10.94 -14.95 -15.10
CA LYS A 97 -9.77 -14.08 -14.94
C LYS A 97 -8.96 -14.54 -13.73
N LEU A 98 -7.67 -14.76 -13.95
CA LEU A 98 -6.70 -15.05 -12.91
C LEU A 98 -5.88 -13.80 -12.61
N GLY A 99 -5.73 -13.54 -11.33
CA GLY A 99 -5.12 -12.33 -10.83
C GLY A 99 -5.41 -12.15 -9.35
N TYR A 100 -5.00 -10.99 -8.84
CA TYR A 100 -5.26 -10.60 -7.47
C TYR A 100 -5.31 -9.09 -7.35
N GLU A 101 -5.90 -8.64 -6.25
CA GLU A 101 -5.93 -7.26 -5.84
C GLU A 101 -4.89 -7.04 -4.72
N ILE A 102 -4.23 -5.88 -4.75
CA ILE A 102 -3.40 -5.36 -3.66
C ILE A 102 -4.01 -4.04 -3.23
N LEU A 103 -4.27 -3.89 -1.94
CA LEU A 103 -4.59 -2.59 -1.36
C LEU A 103 -3.28 -1.91 -0.94
N VAL A 104 -3.11 -0.65 -1.35
CA VAL A 104 -1.96 0.17 -0.97
C VAL A 104 -2.45 1.32 -0.10
N ALA A 105 -1.89 1.46 1.09
CA ALA A 105 -2.14 2.57 2.00
C ALA A 105 -0.92 3.47 2.12
N PHE A 106 -1.17 4.78 2.22
CA PHE A 106 -0.18 5.84 2.40
C PHE A 106 -0.54 6.57 3.69
N LEU A 107 0.36 6.57 4.66
CA LEU A 107 0.10 7.11 5.99
C LEU A 107 0.96 8.33 6.29
N SER A 108 0.32 9.35 6.85
CA SER A 108 0.94 10.55 7.39
C SER A 108 0.81 10.60 8.91
N PHE A 109 1.90 10.95 9.59
CA PHE A 109 1.98 11.14 11.04
C PHE A 109 2.18 12.61 11.42
N ASP A 110 2.53 13.47 10.45
CA ASP A 110 2.62 14.93 10.63
C ASP A 110 1.50 15.71 9.93
N ASN A 111 0.53 14.98 9.39
CA ASN A 111 -0.61 15.43 8.59
C ASN A 111 -0.24 16.23 7.33
N LYS A 112 0.99 16.08 6.82
CA LYS A 112 1.52 16.87 5.69
C LYS A 112 2.31 16.05 4.69
N ASN A 113 3.09 15.10 5.17
CA ASN A 113 3.96 14.23 4.37
C ASN A 113 3.61 12.78 4.65
N ILE A 114 3.86 11.91 3.68
CA ILE A 114 3.76 10.48 3.89
C ILE A 114 5.06 9.97 4.50
N GLU A 115 4.94 9.15 5.54
CA GLU A 115 6.05 8.49 6.23
C GLU A 115 5.99 6.96 6.14
N ALA A 116 4.86 6.40 5.70
CA ALA A 116 4.75 4.96 5.46
C ALA A 116 3.89 4.62 4.25
N VAL A 117 4.27 3.53 3.57
CA VAL A 117 3.48 2.86 2.54
C VAL A 117 3.25 1.43 2.98
N ILE A 118 2.00 0.99 3.01
CA ILE A 118 1.63 -0.39 3.37
C ILE A 118 0.99 -1.07 2.18
N LEU A 119 1.46 -2.27 1.86
CA LEU A 119 0.88 -3.10 0.81
C LEU A 119 0.24 -4.33 1.45
N TYR A 120 -1.08 -4.42 1.35
CA TYR A 120 -1.91 -5.50 1.88
C TYR A 120 -2.22 -6.52 0.77
N VAL A 121 -1.86 -7.77 0.99
CA VAL A 121 -2.12 -8.88 0.05
C VAL A 121 -2.71 -10.07 0.81
N SER A 122 -3.72 -10.74 0.26
CA SER A 122 -4.25 -11.97 0.86
C SER A 122 -3.15 -13.04 0.97
N ASP A 123 -3.07 -13.73 2.11
CA ASP A 123 -2.04 -14.75 2.39
C ASP A 123 -1.98 -15.85 1.35
N ASP A 124 -3.14 -16.31 0.92
CA ASP A 124 -3.23 -17.40 -0.05
C ASP A 124 -2.68 -16.99 -1.42
N ILE A 125 -2.68 -15.70 -1.75
CA ILE A 125 -2.07 -15.15 -2.96
C ILE A 125 -0.56 -15.04 -2.77
N PHE A 126 -0.13 -14.55 -1.61
CA PHE A 126 1.29 -14.42 -1.30
C PHE A 126 1.99 -15.79 -1.34
N GLU A 127 1.40 -16.84 -0.75
CA GLU A 127 1.98 -18.18 -0.71
C GLU A 127 1.99 -18.89 -2.08
N LYS A 128 1.07 -18.54 -3.00
CA LYS A 128 0.86 -19.24 -4.28
C LYS A 128 1.78 -18.79 -5.44
N ALA A 129 2.98 -18.29 -5.12
CA ALA A 129 4.07 -17.93 -6.05
C ALA A 129 4.15 -16.48 -6.55
N TYR A 130 3.31 -15.56 -6.05
CA TYR A 130 3.37 -14.13 -6.41
C TYR A 130 4.24 -13.29 -5.46
N GLU A 131 4.80 -13.92 -4.44
CA GLU A 131 5.78 -13.33 -3.53
C GLU A 131 7.00 -12.76 -4.28
N LYS A 132 7.45 -13.38 -5.37
CA LYS A 132 8.62 -12.90 -6.12
C LYS A 132 8.31 -11.59 -6.85
N GLU A 133 7.15 -11.50 -7.48
CA GLU A 133 6.65 -10.31 -8.16
C GLU A 133 6.46 -9.16 -7.16
N LEU A 134 5.88 -9.45 -5.99
CA LEU A 134 5.72 -8.48 -4.90
C LEU A 134 7.06 -8.01 -4.34
N LYS A 135 8.02 -8.93 -4.10
CA LYS A 135 9.39 -8.57 -3.69
C LYS A 135 10.06 -7.64 -4.69
N LYS A 136 9.85 -7.86 -5.99
CA LYS A 136 10.36 -6.96 -7.04
C LYS A 136 9.71 -5.57 -6.96
N VAL A 137 8.39 -5.49 -6.78
CA VAL A 137 7.67 -4.22 -6.57
C VAL A 137 8.28 -3.48 -5.37
N PHE A 138 8.44 -4.15 -4.22
CA PHE A 138 8.97 -3.51 -3.02
C PHE A 138 10.42 -3.07 -3.18
N ALA A 139 11.26 -3.89 -3.85
CA ALA A 139 12.64 -3.54 -4.14
C ALA A 139 12.76 -2.33 -5.06
N GLU A 140 11.90 -2.20 -6.07
CA GLU A 140 11.88 -1.05 -6.98
C GLU A 140 11.37 0.22 -6.31
N ILE A 141 10.35 0.13 -5.44
CA ILE A 141 9.93 1.26 -4.59
C ILE A 141 11.14 1.70 -3.74
N ASN A 142 11.81 0.76 -3.06
CA ASN A 142 12.99 1.03 -2.23
C ASN A 142 14.17 1.65 -2.99
N LYS A 143 14.30 1.42 -4.30
CA LYS A 143 15.33 2.07 -5.12
C LYS A 143 14.98 3.52 -5.46
N ARG A 144 13.69 3.84 -5.58
CA ARG A 144 13.19 5.15 -6.05
C ARG A 144 12.80 6.08 -4.91
N THR A 145 12.50 5.52 -3.74
CA THR A 145 12.28 6.27 -2.49
C THR A 145 13.34 5.90 -1.45
N LYS A 146 13.60 6.79 -0.50
CA LYS A 146 14.50 6.49 0.60
C LYS A 146 13.73 5.78 1.72
N VAL A 147 13.79 4.45 1.73
CA VAL A 147 13.23 3.64 2.81
C VAL A 147 14.18 3.64 4.00
N ILE A 148 13.65 3.93 5.19
CA ILE A 148 14.35 3.88 6.47
C ILE A 148 14.42 2.44 6.97
N ALA A 149 13.28 1.76 6.97
CA ALA A 149 13.15 0.36 7.32
C ALA A 149 11.92 -0.24 6.63
N ALA A 150 11.90 -1.56 6.52
CA ALA A 150 10.76 -2.27 5.96
C ALA A 150 10.49 -3.51 6.78
N THR A 151 9.23 -3.84 6.98
CA THR A 151 8.83 -5.07 7.65
C THR A 151 7.78 -5.79 6.83
N GLN A 152 7.77 -7.10 6.94
CA GLN A 152 6.75 -7.96 6.37
C GLN A 152 6.24 -8.83 7.50
N THR A 153 4.95 -8.70 7.81
CA THR A 153 4.28 -9.59 8.76
C THR A 153 3.34 -10.52 8.01
N THR A 154 3.12 -11.70 8.58
CA THR A 154 2.19 -12.69 8.06
C THR A 154 1.08 -13.04 9.04
N ASP A 155 1.00 -12.38 10.20
CA ASP A 155 0.16 -12.89 11.30
C ASP A 155 -0.43 -11.78 12.17
N TYR A 156 -1.49 -11.14 11.66
CA TYR A 156 -2.25 -10.07 12.31
C TYR A 156 -2.84 -10.45 13.69
N TYR A 157 -2.92 -11.75 14.03
CA TYR A 157 -3.64 -12.25 15.22
C TYR A 157 -2.77 -12.90 16.31
N GLN A 158 -1.46 -13.05 16.13
CA GLN A 158 -0.60 -13.75 17.10
C GLN A 158 0.28 -12.85 17.98
N ALA A 159 0.26 -11.55 17.77
CA ALA A 159 0.93 -10.57 18.63
C ALA A 159 0.05 -9.32 18.76
N ASP A 160 0.24 -8.53 19.81
CA ASP A 160 -0.22 -7.13 19.90
C ASP A 160 0.44 -6.32 18.77
N TYR A 161 -0.02 -6.55 17.54
CA TYR A 161 0.54 -6.03 16.31
C TYR A 161 -0.41 -4.95 15.81
N HIS A 162 0.08 -3.72 15.79
CA HIS A 162 -0.54 -2.60 15.10
C HIS A 162 0.51 -1.97 14.19
N GLU A 163 0.20 -1.82 12.91
CA GLU A 163 1.09 -1.23 11.91
C GLU A 163 1.58 0.15 12.35
N ILE A 164 0.67 0.91 12.98
CA ILE A 164 0.93 2.24 13.54
C ILE A 164 2.07 2.18 14.58
N ASP A 165 2.00 1.28 15.57
CA ASP A 165 3.02 1.16 16.63
C ASP A 165 4.41 0.87 16.05
N ILE A 166 4.47 0.05 14.99
CA ILE A 166 5.72 -0.30 14.31
C ILE A 166 6.29 0.90 13.57
N ILE A 167 5.44 1.62 12.85
CA ILE A 167 5.84 2.81 12.12
C ILE A 167 6.36 3.86 13.10
N GLU A 168 5.65 4.12 14.20
CA GLU A 168 6.08 5.05 15.26
C GLU A 168 7.40 4.62 15.91
N GLU A 169 7.57 3.32 16.20
CA GLU A 169 8.82 2.77 16.76
C GLU A 169 10.00 3.07 15.81
N ILE A 170 9.85 2.78 14.52
CA ILE A 170 10.89 3.05 13.51
C ILE A 170 11.15 4.54 13.36
N LEU A 171 10.10 5.38 13.28
CA LEU A 171 10.23 6.83 13.15
C LEU A 171 10.88 7.48 14.39
N SER A 172 10.76 6.87 15.57
CA SER A 172 11.47 7.28 16.79
C SER A 172 12.99 7.01 16.76
N GLY A 173 13.48 6.32 15.72
CA GLY A 173 14.87 5.95 15.54
C GLY A 173 15.25 4.62 16.18
N ASN A 174 14.29 3.89 16.77
CA ASN A 174 14.48 2.51 17.19
C ASN A 174 14.14 1.59 16.02
N ILE A 175 15.16 1.02 15.37
CA ILE A 175 14.97 0.06 14.28
C ILE A 175 15.37 -1.33 14.80
N PRO A 176 14.42 -2.10 15.36
CA PRO A 176 14.66 -3.49 15.69
C PRO A 176 15.20 -4.27 14.50
N ALA A 177 16.22 -5.11 14.72
CA ALA A 177 16.82 -5.94 13.66
C ALA A 177 15.79 -6.85 12.93
N LYS A 178 14.65 -7.16 13.59
CA LYS A 178 13.53 -7.89 12.98
C LYS A 178 12.81 -7.12 11.86
N TYR A 179 12.98 -5.79 11.79
CA TYR A 179 12.45 -4.89 10.76
C TYR A 179 13.53 -4.42 9.77
N GLU A 180 14.74 -4.99 9.82
CA GLU A 180 15.70 -4.81 8.72
C GLU A 180 15.34 -5.80 7.59
N TYR A 181 14.25 -5.51 6.85
CA TYR A 181 13.96 -6.30 5.67
C TYR A 181 14.94 -5.96 4.55
N LYS A 182 15.81 -6.92 4.21
CA LYS A 182 16.73 -6.80 3.08
C LYS A 182 15.99 -7.21 1.83
N PHE A 183 15.68 -6.24 0.97
CA PHE A 183 15.24 -6.49 -0.41
C PHE A 183 16.39 -7.11 -1.21
N THR A 184 16.67 -8.40 -1.01
CA THR A 184 17.63 -9.12 -1.86
C THR A 184 16.98 -9.41 -3.21
N GLU A 185 17.67 -9.01 -4.29
CA GLU A 185 17.27 -9.19 -5.70
C GLU A 185 17.12 -10.66 -6.12
#